data_AF-A0A7S2WR95-F1
#
_entry.id   AF-A0A7S2WR95-F1
#
_cell.length_a   1.000
_cell.length_b   1.000
_cell.length_c   1.000
_cell.angle_alpha   90.00
_cell.angle_beta   90.00
_cell.angle_gamma   90.00
#
_symmetry.space_group_name_H-M   'P 1'
#
loop_
_entity.id
_entity.type
_entity.pdbx_description
1 polymer ?
#
loop_
_entity_poly.entity_id
_entity_poly.type
_entity_poly.pdbx_seq_one_letter_code
_entity_poly.pdbx_strand_id
1 'polypeptide(L)'
;LSFSNKPTIKMNSGNGDAAAGGAPHLNDPANDPASPANNGGGMNPNNNGSGPTNMTGVTLLSDPVDVIIDKLLSVRGARPGKQVDLSEAEVKMLCLRSRDLLISQPMLLELEAPIKICGDVHGQYYDLLRLF
;
A
#
# COMPACT_ATOMS: atom_id res chain seq x y z
N LEU A 1 37.28 -22.82 30.17
CA LEU A 1 36.78 -22.10 28.98
C LEU A 1 35.42 -21.52 29.33
N SER A 2 35.42 -20.28 29.83
CA SER A 2 34.25 -19.56 30.31
C SER A 2 33.74 -18.66 29.18
N PHE A 3 32.46 -18.78 28.80
CA PHE A 3 31.80 -17.80 27.95
C PHE A 3 30.74 -17.07 28.78
N SER A 4 31.14 -15.88 29.22
CA SER A 4 30.29 -14.80 29.68
C SER A 4 29.69 -14.10 28.46
N ASN A 5 28.37 -13.88 28.42
CA ASN A 5 27.85 -12.70 27.75
C ASN A 5 26.50 -12.26 28.35
N LYS A 6 26.53 -11.15 29.06
CA LYS A 6 25.36 -10.44 29.62
C LYS A 6 25.42 -9.02 29.05
N PRO A 7 24.44 -8.53 28.27
CA PRO A 7 24.47 -7.16 27.79
C PRO A 7 24.08 -6.20 28.94
N THR A 8 25.06 -5.40 29.39
CA THR A 8 24.86 -4.28 30.32
C THR A 8 24.84 -2.99 29.50
N ILE A 9 23.75 -2.25 29.56
CA ILE A 9 23.67 -0.87 29.03
C ILE A 9 24.30 0.07 30.07
N LYS A 10 25.33 0.82 29.66
CA LYS A 10 25.90 1.93 30.45
C LYS A 10 25.90 3.24 29.66
N MET A 11 25.61 4.28 30.43
CA MET A 11 25.26 5.68 30.14
C MET A 11 26.37 6.48 29.47
N ASN A 12 26.00 7.54 28.74
CA ASN A 12 26.88 8.68 28.49
C ASN A 12 26.42 9.89 29.34
N SER A 13 27.36 10.49 30.06
CA SER A 13 27.17 11.62 30.96
C SER A 13 27.76 12.88 30.35
N GLY A 14 26.92 13.91 30.23
CA GLY A 14 27.23 15.32 30.51
C GLY A 14 28.25 16.06 29.64
N ASN A 15 27.81 17.16 29.04
CA ASN A 15 28.45 18.45 29.32
C ASN A 15 27.38 19.55 29.26
N GLY A 16 27.32 20.36 30.31
CA GLY A 16 26.46 21.52 30.41
C GLY A 16 27.20 22.80 30.06
N ASP A 17 26.47 23.80 29.59
CA ASP A 17 26.84 25.21 29.63
C ASP A 17 25.57 26.05 29.81
N ALA A 18 25.72 27.15 30.53
CA ALA A 18 24.68 27.88 31.23
C ALA A 18 24.27 29.19 30.56
N ALA A 19 23.07 29.65 30.95
CA ALA A 19 22.67 31.04 31.25
C ALA A 19 22.06 31.96 30.15
N ALA A 20 21.16 32.81 30.69
CA ALA A 20 20.43 33.97 30.14
C ALA A 20 19.23 33.62 29.23
N GLY A 21 17.98 34.01 29.51
CA GLY A 21 17.48 35.26 30.12
C GLY A 21 16.84 36.09 29.00
N GLY A 22 15.50 36.10 28.89
CA GLY A 22 14.81 36.89 27.87
C GLY A 22 13.29 36.70 27.89
N ALA A 23 12.58 37.81 28.14
CA ALA A 23 11.14 37.99 28.31
C ALA A 23 10.27 37.60 27.08
N PRO A 24 8.94 37.43 27.25
CA PRO A 24 8.05 36.94 26.19
C PRO A 24 7.84 37.97 25.07
N HIS A 25 8.00 37.51 23.83
CA HIS A 25 7.64 38.25 22.62
C HIS A 25 6.11 38.37 22.52
N LEU A 26 5.66 39.59 22.25
CA LEU A 26 4.28 39.99 22.10
C LEU A 26 3.58 39.17 21.01
N ASN A 27 2.37 38.72 21.32
CA ASN A 27 1.38 38.30 20.32
C ASN A 27 0.88 39.56 19.62
N ASP A 28 1.19 39.69 18.32
CA ASP A 28 0.52 40.65 17.46
C ASP A 28 -0.96 40.26 17.29
N PRO A 29 -1.91 41.16 17.57
CA PRO A 29 -3.33 40.93 17.32
C PRO A 29 -3.74 41.37 15.91
N ALA A 30 -4.88 40.84 15.46
CA ALA A 30 -5.70 41.27 14.32
C ALA A 30 -5.32 40.74 12.93
N ASN A 31 -5.74 39.50 12.66
CA ASN A 31 -6.21 39.12 11.33
C ASN A 31 -7.72 39.42 11.27
N ASP A 32 -8.09 40.51 10.61
CA ASP A 32 -9.47 40.90 10.26
C ASP A 32 -10.05 39.96 9.16
N PRO A 33 -11.33 40.08 8.73
CA PRO A 33 -12.48 39.40 9.32
C PRO A 33 -13.23 38.50 8.31
N ALA A 34 -14.21 37.78 8.86
CA ALA A 34 -15.20 36.93 8.21
C ALA A 34 -15.64 37.32 6.77
N SER A 35 -15.55 36.35 5.85
CA SER A 35 -16.37 36.33 4.63
C SER A 35 -17.80 35.90 4.97
N PRO A 36 -18.84 36.62 4.54
CA PRO A 36 -20.22 36.21 4.76
C PRO A 36 -20.62 35.09 3.78
N ALA A 37 -20.96 33.93 4.33
CA ALA A 37 -21.80 32.95 3.66
C ALA A 37 -23.26 33.44 3.71
N ASN A 38 -23.93 33.64 2.57
CA ASN A 38 -25.36 33.40 2.52
C ASN A 38 -25.88 33.03 1.13
N ASN A 39 -26.75 32.04 1.18
CA ASN A 39 -27.48 31.33 0.14
C ASN A 39 -28.49 32.19 -0.63
N GLY A 40 -28.58 31.90 -1.92
CA GLY A 40 -29.80 32.00 -2.75
C GLY A 40 -29.52 31.15 -3.99
N GLY A 41 -30.24 30.08 -4.31
CA GLY A 41 -31.68 29.95 -4.40
C GLY A 41 -32.01 29.71 -5.88
N GLY A 42 -32.45 28.51 -6.25
CA GLY A 42 -32.77 28.20 -7.64
C GLY A 42 -33.10 26.73 -7.91
N MET A 43 -34.34 26.34 -7.64
CA MET A 43 -34.97 25.15 -8.23
C MET A 43 -35.22 25.38 -9.74
N ASN A 44 -35.09 24.32 -10.55
CA ASN A 44 -36.13 23.68 -11.37
C ASN A 44 -35.52 22.97 -12.63
N PRO A 45 -36.29 22.23 -13.46
CA PRO A 45 -36.39 20.79 -13.44
C PRO A 45 -35.87 20.10 -14.73
N ASN A 46 -35.69 18.79 -14.62
CA ASN A 46 -36.00 17.78 -15.66
C ASN A 46 -35.64 18.09 -17.13
N ASN A 47 -34.61 17.41 -17.66
CA ASN A 47 -34.55 17.13 -19.09
C ASN A 47 -34.25 15.63 -19.34
N ASN A 48 -35.25 14.96 -19.88
CA ASN A 48 -35.20 13.58 -20.35
C ASN A 48 -34.62 13.53 -21.78
N GLY A 49 -33.79 12.52 -22.04
CA GLY A 49 -33.77 11.83 -23.33
C GLY A 49 -32.43 11.84 -24.07
N SER A 50 -31.72 10.70 -24.03
CA SER A 50 -30.96 10.16 -25.16
C SER A 50 -30.51 8.70 -24.87
N GLY A 51 -31.29 7.73 -25.36
CA GLY A 51 -30.82 6.40 -25.78
C GLY A 51 -30.85 5.25 -24.74
N PRO A 52 -31.45 4.09 -25.06
CA PRO A 52 -30.92 2.83 -24.56
C PRO A 52 -29.65 2.55 -25.36
N THR A 53 -28.48 2.93 -24.83
CA THR A 53 -27.22 2.40 -25.35
C THR A 53 -27.14 0.93 -24.96
N ASN A 54 -27.63 0.10 -25.88
CA ASN A 54 -27.30 -1.32 -25.92
C ASN A 54 -25.80 -1.44 -26.20
N MET A 55 -24.96 -1.38 -25.16
CA MET A 55 -23.68 -2.06 -25.17
C MET A 55 -23.94 -3.52 -24.80
N THR A 56 -24.24 -4.28 -25.84
CA THR A 56 -24.12 -5.73 -25.88
C THR A 56 -22.73 -6.16 -25.41
N GLY A 57 -22.69 -7.07 -24.43
CA GLY A 57 -21.63 -8.07 -24.33
C GLY A 57 -20.60 -7.86 -23.24
N VAL A 58 -20.88 -8.47 -22.08
CA VAL A 58 -19.88 -9.02 -21.15
C VAL A 58 -19.18 -8.01 -20.22
N THR A 59 -19.82 -7.67 -19.09
CA THR A 59 -19.08 -7.45 -17.84
C THR A 59 -18.70 -8.84 -17.30
N LEU A 60 -17.59 -9.41 -17.79
CA LEU A 60 -16.91 -10.44 -17.00
C LEU A 60 -16.45 -9.73 -15.74
N LEU A 61 -16.97 -10.20 -14.62
CA LEU A 61 -16.53 -9.86 -13.27
C LEU A 61 -15.04 -10.22 -13.21
N SER A 62 -14.14 -9.27 -13.46
CA SER A 62 -12.70 -9.50 -13.32
C SER A 62 -12.46 -10.04 -11.91
N ASP A 63 -11.77 -11.18 -11.80
CA ASP A 63 -11.46 -11.72 -10.47
C ASP A 63 -10.64 -10.63 -9.74
N PRO A 64 -10.93 -10.32 -8.46
CA PRO A 64 -10.09 -9.43 -7.67
C PRO A 64 -8.60 -9.78 -7.73
N VAL A 65 -8.26 -11.06 -7.96
CA VAL A 65 -6.90 -11.54 -8.17
C VAL A 65 -6.30 -11.00 -9.47
N ASP A 66 -7.06 -10.96 -10.57
CA ASP A 66 -6.59 -10.45 -11.87
C ASP A 66 -6.20 -8.97 -11.76
N VAL A 67 -7.03 -8.18 -11.06
CA VAL A 67 -6.75 -6.76 -10.81
C VAL A 67 -5.43 -6.57 -10.05
N ILE A 68 -5.13 -7.44 -9.08
CA ILE A 68 -3.88 -7.36 -8.31
C ILE A 68 -2.68 -7.83 -9.16
N ILE A 69 -2.86 -8.86 -9.98
CA ILE A 69 -1.83 -9.32 -10.92
C ILE A 69 -1.45 -8.17 -11.87
N ASP A 70 -2.42 -7.46 -12.45
CA ASP A 70 -2.17 -6.33 -13.34
C ASP A 70 -1.41 -5.20 -12.62
N LYS A 71 -1.78 -4.89 -11.37
CA LYS A 71 -1.07 -3.90 -10.54
C LYS A 71 0.39 -4.31 -10.32
N LEU A 72 0.63 -5.56 -9.94
CA LEU A 72 1.97 -6.09 -9.70
C LEU A 72 2.81 -6.10 -10.98
N LEU A 73 2.23 -6.50 -12.12
CA LEU A 73 2.93 -6.53 -13.40
C LEU A 73 3.13 -5.14 -14.02
N SER A 74 2.40 -4.11 -13.58
CA SER A 74 2.52 -2.74 -14.10
C SER A 74 3.92 -2.11 -13.95
N VAL A 75 4.77 -2.66 -13.06
CA VAL A 75 6.15 -2.21 -12.86
C VAL A 75 7.17 -2.99 -13.68
N ARG A 76 6.73 -3.95 -14.50
CA ARG A 76 7.60 -4.67 -15.45
C ARG A 76 8.18 -3.65 -16.44
N GLY A 77 9.51 -3.60 -16.52
CA GLY A 77 10.23 -2.61 -17.34
C GLY A 77 10.45 -1.24 -16.68
N ALA A 78 9.88 -0.99 -15.49
CA ALA A 78 10.25 0.17 -14.69
C ALA A 78 11.66 0.01 -14.10
N ARG A 79 12.21 1.10 -13.54
CA ARG A 79 13.47 1.04 -12.80
C ARG A 79 13.33 0.09 -11.61
N PRO A 80 14.33 -0.78 -11.34
CA PRO A 80 14.33 -1.61 -10.14
C PRO A 80 14.11 -0.77 -8.88
N GLY A 81 13.27 -1.25 -7.97
CA GLY A 81 12.92 -0.55 -6.72
C GLY A 81 11.63 0.28 -6.79
N LYS A 82 10.93 0.35 -7.93
CA LYS A 82 9.57 0.90 -7.98
C LYS A 82 8.63 0.02 -7.14
N GLN A 83 7.97 0.64 -6.17
CA GLN A 83 6.99 -0.03 -5.31
C GLN A 83 5.63 -0.13 -6.01
N VAL A 84 4.87 -1.17 -5.63
CA VAL A 84 3.47 -1.36 -6.02
C VAL A 84 2.64 -1.22 -4.76
N ASP A 85 1.71 -0.26 -4.76
CA ASP A 85 0.84 -0.02 -3.62
C ASP A 85 -0.36 -0.98 -3.68
N LEU A 86 -0.45 -1.86 -2.70
CA LEU A 86 -1.61 -2.71 -2.44
C LEU A 86 -2.22 -2.30 -1.11
N SER A 87 -3.55 -2.23 -1.06
CA SER A 87 -4.26 -1.99 0.20
C SER A 87 -4.17 -3.21 1.12
N GLU A 88 -4.30 -2.98 2.42
CA GLU A 88 -4.32 -4.07 3.42
C GLU A 88 -5.41 -5.10 3.11
N ALA A 89 -6.58 -4.64 2.63
CA ALA A 89 -7.68 -5.51 2.27
C ALA A 89 -7.32 -6.46 1.11
N GLU A 90 -6.61 -5.96 0.09
CA GLU A 90 -6.15 -6.77 -1.05
C GLU A 90 -5.13 -7.82 -0.59
N VAL A 91 -4.15 -7.42 0.22
CA VAL A 91 -3.13 -8.34 0.76
C VAL A 91 -3.78 -9.42 1.62
N LYS A 92 -4.72 -9.03 2.49
CA LYS A 92 -5.45 -9.97 3.36
C LYS A 92 -6.26 -10.97 2.54
N MET A 93 -6.94 -10.50 1.50
CA MET A 93 -7.70 -11.36 0.59
C MET A 93 -6.80 -12.41 -0.08
N LEU A 94 -5.64 -12.00 -0.61
CA LEU A 94 -4.68 -12.91 -1.21
C LEU A 94 -4.19 -13.98 -0.22
N CYS A 95 -3.85 -13.58 0.99
CA CYS A 95 -3.40 -14.51 2.03
C CYS A 95 -4.47 -15.53 2.39
N LEU A 96 -5.73 -15.09 2.56
CA LEU A 96 -6.83 -15.99 2.91
C LEU A 96 -7.13 -16.97 1.77
N ARG A 97 -7.24 -16.49 0.54
CA ARG A 97 -7.52 -17.34 -0.62
C ARG A 97 -6.40 -18.34 -0.91
N SER A 98 -5.14 -17.90 -0.79
CA SER A 98 -3.97 -18.78 -0.94
C SER A 98 -3.93 -19.84 0.16
N ARG A 99 -4.24 -19.47 1.41
CA ARG A 99 -4.29 -20.42 2.54
C ARG A 99 -5.30 -21.53 2.29
N ASP A 100 -6.49 -21.19 1.82
CA ASP A 100 -7.54 -22.19 1.59
C ASP A 100 -7.14 -23.18 0.48
N LEU A 101 -6.48 -22.70 -0.58
CA LEU A 101 -5.94 -23.56 -1.64
C LEU A 101 -4.82 -24.45 -1.13
N LEU A 102 -3.87 -23.90 -0.37
CA LEU A 102 -2.75 -24.67 0.19
C LEU A 102 -3.22 -25.75 1.18
N ILE A 103 -4.28 -25.50 1.94
CA ILE A 103 -4.88 -26.50 2.85
C ILE A 103 -5.61 -27.60 2.06
N SER A 104 -6.24 -27.25 0.93
CA SER A 104 -6.95 -28.21 0.08
C SER A 104 -6.00 -29.17 -0.65
N GLN A 105 -4.75 -28.76 -0.85
CA GLN A 105 -3.73 -29.53 -1.54
C GLN A 105 -3.01 -30.50 -0.58
N PRO A 106 -2.54 -31.67 -1.08
CA PRO A 106 -1.73 -32.57 -0.27
C PRO A 106 -0.36 -31.95 0.04
N MET A 107 0.18 -32.23 1.23
CA MET A 107 1.51 -31.73 1.63
C MET A 107 2.64 -32.24 0.72
N LEU A 108 2.47 -33.45 0.16
CA LEU A 108 3.35 -34.00 -0.86
C LEU A 108 2.68 -33.81 -2.21
N LEU A 109 3.16 -32.83 -2.99
CA LEU A 109 2.67 -32.57 -4.33
C LEU A 109 3.27 -33.59 -5.32
N GLU A 110 2.39 -34.28 -6.04
CA GLU A 110 2.77 -35.09 -7.20
C GLU A 110 2.61 -34.23 -8.46
N LEU A 111 3.69 -34.04 -9.20
CA LEU A 111 3.77 -33.09 -10.32
C LEU A 111 4.26 -33.80 -11.59
N GLU A 112 3.68 -33.45 -12.74
CA GLU A 112 4.08 -33.96 -14.05
C GLU A 112 4.86 -32.92 -14.87
N ALA A 113 5.85 -33.35 -15.63
CA ALA A 113 6.64 -32.47 -16.49
C ALA A 113 5.84 -31.98 -17.71
N PRO A 114 6.13 -30.78 -18.27
CA PRO A 114 7.26 -29.88 -17.99
C PRO A 114 6.96 -28.79 -16.94
N ILE A 115 7.88 -28.60 -15.98
CA ILE A 115 7.77 -27.59 -14.91
C ILE A 115 9.11 -26.86 -14.73
N LYS A 116 9.06 -25.56 -14.42
CA LYS A 116 10.22 -24.76 -14.03
C LYS A 116 10.29 -24.67 -12.49
N ILE A 117 11.36 -25.17 -11.90
CA ILE A 117 11.61 -25.07 -10.45
C ILE A 117 12.51 -23.87 -10.20
N CYS A 118 12.08 -22.98 -9.32
CA CYS A 118 12.82 -21.77 -8.94
C CYS A 118 13.22 -21.88 -7.46
N GLY A 119 14.43 -21.45 -7.11
CA GLY A 119 14.93 -21.42 -5.74
C GLY A 119 14.45 -20.21 -4.94
N ASP A 120 15.23 -19.82 -3.93
CA ASP A 120 14.90 -18.67 -3.08
C ASP A 120 14.94 -17.34 -3.86
N VAL A 121 13.96 -16.49 -3.58
CA VAL A 121 13.82 -15.14 -4.16
C VAL A 121 14.18 -14.06 -3.14
N HIS A 122 14.01 -14.31 -1.83
CA HIS A 122 14.35 -13.37 -0.74
C HIS A 122 13.91 -11.90 -0.96
N GLY A 123 12.73 -11.66 -1.53
CA GLY A 123 12.20 -10.31 -1.78
C GLY A 123 12.80 -9.60 -2.99
N GLN A 124 13.60 -10.27 -3.82
CA GLN A 124 14.12 -9.75 -5.08
C GLN A 124 13.03 -9.78 -6.17
N TYR A 125 12.00 -8.96 -5.99
CA TYR A 125 10.83 -8.94 -6.87
C TYR A 125 11.17 -8.66 -8.34
N TYR A 126 12.17 -7.81 -8.59
CA TYR A 126 12.58 -7.50 -9.96
C TYR A 126 13.24 -8.68 -10.68
N ASP A 127 13.96 -9.53 -9.96
CA ASP A 127 14.56 -10.73 -10.54
C ASP A 127 13.48 -11.80 -10.82
N LEU A 128 12.45 -11.87 -9.98
CA LEU A 128 11.25 -12.66 -10.26
C LEU A 128 10.55 -12.22 -11.56
N LEU A 129 10.40 -10.90 -11.76
CA LEU A 129 9.81 -10.33 -12.99
C LEU A 129 10.63 -10.57 -14.27
N ARG A 130 11.93 -10.89 -14.14
CA ARG A 130 12.81 -11.25 -15.26
C ARG A 130 12.80 -12.75 -15.56
N LEU A 131 12.50 -13.57 -14.56
CA LEU A 131 12.47 -15.04 -14.67
C LEU A 131 11.26 -15.55 -15.46
N PHE A 132 10.17 -14.78 -15.42
CA PHE A 132 8.93 -14.95 -16.18
C PHE A 132 8.81 -13.87 -17.26
#